data_AF-A0AA95SMR6-F1
#
_entry.id   AF-A0AA95SMR6-F1
#
_cell.length_a   1.000
_cell.length_b   1.000
_cell.length_c   1.000
_cell.angle_alpha   90.00
_cell.angle_beta   90.00
_cell.angle_gamma   90.00
#
_symmetry.space_group_name_H-M   'P 1'
#
loop_
_entity.id
_entity.type
_entity.pdbx_description
1 polymer ?
#
loop_
_entity_poly.entity_id
_entity_poly.type
_entity_poly.pdbx_seq_one_letter_code
_entity_poly.pdbx_strand_id
1 'polypeptide(L)'
;MALGLSLLSLAAQASTDCSFNDLSGISSTGFACVGFNNGNLLNTSTGALSQASSALASLGYTGSTAWAEKIELGGGQAVNFSTVLNGTTWVAIHKGKGGAAGFNGTAFYRFDAGTNLDNFNFLLAGSSGAVLYATGLNGGGSGGGGVPAVPEPQSYALMAAGLAALAFIARRRARQ
;
A
#
# COMPACT_ATOMS: atom_id res chain seq x y z
N MET A 1 0.06 -45.62 39.51
CA MET A 1 0.51 -45.06 38.22
C MET A 1 -0.68 -44.36 37.58
N ALA A 2 -0.79 -43.05 37.71
CA ALA A 2 -1.81 -42.25 37.05
C ALA A 2 -1.10 -41.26 36.13
N LEU A 3 -1.15 -41.50 34.81
CA LEU A 3 -0.71 -40.55 33.80
C LEU A 3 -1.76 -39.44 33.70
N GLY A 4 -1.44 -38.26 34.22
CA GLY A 4 -2.20 -37.04 33.98
C GLY A 4 -1.84 -36.47 32.62
N LEU A 5 -2.74 -36.62 31.65
CA LEU A 5 -2.63 -35.99 30.33
C LEU A 5 -3.02 -34.51 30.46
N SER A 6 -2.03 -33.63 30.57
CA SER A 6 -2.26 -32.19 30.64
C SER A 6 -2.59 -31.66 29.23
N LEU A 7 -3.87 -31.35 28.99
CA LEU A 7 -4.33 -30.62 27.82
C LEU A 7 -3.75 -29.20 27.87
N LEU A 8 -2.73 -28.92 27.05
CA LEU A 8 -2.30 -27.54 26.77
C LEU A 8 -3.41 -26.85 25.97
N SER A 9 -4.12 -25.93 26.61
CA SER A 9 -4.98 -24.98 25.93
C SER A 9 -4.10 -23.94 25.22
N LEU A 10 -4.09 -23.96 23.89
CA LEU A 10 -3.57 -22.85 23.09
C LEU A 10 -4.58 -21.71 23.16
N ALA A 11 -4.39 -20.78 24.09
CA ALA A 11 -4.99 -19.46 23.96
C ALA A 11 -4.37 -18.78 22.73
N ALA A 12 -5.19 -18.44 21.73
CA ALA A 12 -4.78 -17.61 20.61
C ALA A 12 -4.28 -16.27 21.15
N GLN A 13 -2.97 -16.04 21.14
CA GLN A 13 -2.40 -14.74 21.45
C GLN A 13 -2.91 -13.75 20.40
N ALA A 14 -3.47 -12.63 20.87
CA ALA A 14 -3.67 -11.46 20.04
C ALA A 14 -2.28 -10.99 19.61
N SER A 15 -1.86 -11.41 18.41
CA SER A 15 -0.62 -10.98 17.81
C SER A 15 -0.69 -9.47 17.64
N THR A 16 0.15 -8.74 18.38
CA THR A 16 0.40 -7.31 18.14
C THR A 16 1.25 -7.12 16.90
N ASP A 17 1.86 -8.19 16.40
CA ASP A 17 2.52 -8.24 15.11
C ASP A 17 1.53 -8.66 14.02
N CYS A 18 1.62 -7.98 12.89
CA CYS A 18 0.95 -8.44 11.69
C CYS A 18 1.70 -9.64 11.11
N SER A 19 1.03 -10.40 10.26
CA SER A 19 1.61 -11.58 9.62
C SER A 19 1.08 -11.78 8.20
N PHE A 20 1.77 -12.61 7.41
CA PHE A 20 1.27 -13.03 6.10
C PHE A 20 -0.08 -13.74 6.21
N ASN A 21 -0.30 -14.47 7.31
CA ASN A 21 -1.54 -15.20 7.57
C ASN A 21 -2.71 -14.28 7.96
N ASP A 22 -2.48 -12.98 8.12
CA ASP A 22 -3.57 -12.02 8.31
C ASP A 22 -4.31 -11.78 6.98
N LEU A 23 -3.68 -12.13 5.86
CA LEU A 23 -4.18 -11.90 4.50
C LEU A 23 -4.33 -13.22 3.72
N SER A 24 -5.29 -13.27 2.80
CA SER A 24 -5.38 -14.35 1.80
C SER A 24 -5.74 -13.81 0.42
N GLY A 25 -5.35 -14.53 -0.64
CA GLY A 25 -5.53 -14.06 -2.02
C GLY A 25 -4.40 -13.16 -2.52
N ILE A 26 -3.28 -13.09 -1.78
CA ILE A 26 -2.06 -12.37 -2.15
C ILE A 26 -0.88 -13.34 -2.29
N SER A 27 0.17 -12.92 -2.99
CA SER A 27 1.44 -13.66 -3.04
C SER A 27 2.26 -13.44 -1.76
N SER A 28 3.02 -14.45 -1.33
CA SER A 28 4.03 -14.30 -0.27
C SER A 28 5.28 -13.57 -0.74
N THR A 29 5.45 -13.42 -2.06
CA THR A 29 6.57 -12.68 -2.65
C THR A 29 6.54 -11.21 -2.22
N GLY A 30 7.68 -10.73 -1.72
CA GLY A 30 7.84 -9.33 -1.31
C GLY A 30 7.05 -8.93 -0.06
N PHE A 31 6.41 -9.90 0.61
CA PHE A 31 5.60 -9.65 1.80
C PHE A 31 6.45 -9.04 2.93
N ALA A 32 5.96 -7.94 3.48
CA ALA A 32 6.43 -7.36 4.73
C ALA A 32 5.27 -6.61 5.37
N CYS A 33 5.26 -6.48 6.69
CA CYS A 33 4.21 -5.73 7.35
C CYS A 33 4.73 -5.10 8.65
N VAL A 34 4.04 -4.05 9.11
CA VAL A 34 4.22 -3.45 10.43
C VAL A 34 2.88 -3.43 11.12
N GLY A 35 2.82 -4.08 12.29
CA GLY A 35 1.58 -4.56 12.86
C GLY A 35 1.01 -3.66 13.92
N PHE A 36 -0.31 -3.50 13.82
CA PHE A 36 -1.23 -3.07 14.88
C PHE A 36 -0.74 -1.93 15.78
N ASN A 37 -0.16 -0.90 15.15
CA ASN A 37 0.11 0.37 15.80
C ASN A 37 -1.17 0.86 16.49
N ASN A 38 -1.02 1.31 17.74
CA ASN A 38 -2.16 1.62 18.60
C ASN A 38 -3.10 2.64 17.96
N GLY A 39 -4.38 2.27 17.84
CA GLY A 39 -5.43 3.14 17.33
C GLY A 39 -5.67 3.06 15.83
N ASN A 40 -6.62 3.89 15.38
CA ASN A 40 -6.97 4.05 13.98
C ASN A 40 -6.06 5.09 13.34
N LEU A 41 -5.08 4.66 12.54
CA LEU A 41 -4.17 5.52 11.81
C LEU A 41 -4.68 5.85 10.38
N LEU A 42 -5.87 5.35 10.00
CA LEU A 42 -6.52 5.64 8.73
C LEU A 42 -7.34 6.95 8.80
N ASN A 43 -6.69 7.99 9.34
CA ASN A 43 -7.24 9.34 9.50
C ASN A 43 -6.20 10.42 9.12
N THR A 44 -6.64 11.67 8.99
CA THR A 44 -5.83 12.80 8.51
C THR A 44 -5.19 13.65 9.61
N SER A 45 -5.27 13.22 10.88
CA SER A 45 -4.61 13.93 11.98
C SER A 45 -3.08 13.82 11.86
N THR A 46 -2.37 14.89 12.25
CA THR A 46 -0.90 14.95 12.16
C THR A 46 -0.22 13.79 12.89
N GLY A 47 -0.75 13.38 14.05
CA GLY A 47 -0.21 12.25 14.82
C GLY A 47 -0.42 10.90 14.13
N ALA A 48 -1.55 10.71 13.45
CA ALA A 48 -1.78 9.49 12.67
C ALA A 48 -0.91 9.45 11.41
N LEU A 49 -0.81 10.57 10.70
CA LEU A 49 0.03 10.69 9.50
C LEU A 49 1.51 10.46 9.80
N SER A 50 2.02 10.99 10.92
CA SER A 50 3.41 10.75 11.36
C SER A 50 3.70 9.27 11.63
N GLN A 51 2.76 8.57 12.28
CA GLN A 51 2.91 7.14 12.56
C GLN A 51 2.76 6.30 11.29
N ALA A 52 1.80 6.63 10.43
CA ALA A 52 1.64 5.99 9.13
C ALA A 52 2.89 6.16 8.25
N SER A 53 3.45 7.37 8.20
CA SER A 53 4.70 7.66 7.49
C SER A 53 5.85 6.81 8.00
N SER A 54 6.00 6.69 9.32
CA SER A 54 7.07 5.89 9.94
C SER A 54 6.91 4.39 9.63
N ALA A 55 5.69 3.86 9.74
CA ALA A 55 5.39 2.45 9.44
C ALA A 55 5.61 2.13 7.94
N LEU A 56 5.13 3.00 7.06
CA LEU A 56 5.33 2.85 5.62
C LEU A 56 6.81 2.95 5.24
N ALA A 57 7.57 3.88 5.83
CA ALA A 57 9.01 4.01 5.60
C ALA A 57 9.78 2.74 6.00
N SER A 58 9.39 2.08 7.11
CA SER A 58 10.00 0.80 7.50
C SER A 58 9.67 -0.36 6.54
N LEU A 59 8.61 -0.22 5.73
CA LEU A 59 8.29 -1.14 4.63
C LEU A 59 8.96 -0.75 3.31
N GLY A 60 9.82 0.28 3.31
CA GLY A 60 10.51 0.80 2.13
C GLY A 60 9.65 1.69 1.23
N TYR A 61 8.50 2.18 1.72
CA TYR A 61 7.70 3.16 0.99
C TYR A 61 8.26 4.57 1.20
N THR A 62 8.55 5.27 0.11
CA THR A 62 9.09 6.64 0.12
C THR A 62 8.11 7.67 -0.42
N GLY A 63 6.86 7.26 -0.71
CA GLY A 63 5.83 8.14 -1.25
C GLY A 63 5.07 8.95 -0.18
N SER A 64 4.03 9.64 -0.63
CA SER A 64 3.15 10.44 0.24
C SER A 64 2.27 9.55 1.12
N THR A 65 1.95 10.00 2.33
CA THR A 65 0.90 9.40 3.19
C THR A 65 -0.51 9.77 2.75
N ALA A 66 -0.67 10.54 1.67
CA ALA A 66 -1.96 10.70 1.01
C ALA A 66 -2.42 9.35 0.45
N TRP A 67 -3.70 9.05 0.63
CA TRP A 67 -4.28 7.77 0.20
C TRP A 67 -4.68 7.87 -1.27
N ALA A 68 -4.34 6.84 -2.05
CA ALA A 68 -4.91 6.67 -3.38
C ALA A 68 -6.39 6.30 -3.29
N GLU A 69 -6.73 5.44 -2.32
CA GLU A 69 -8.11 5.01 -2.07
C GLU A 69 -8.31 4.66 -0.61
N LYS A 70 -9.53 4.85 -0.10
CA LYS A 70 -9.96 4.38 1.22
C LYS A 70 -11.33 3.73 1.12
N ILE A 71 -11.48 2.58 1.75
CA ILE A 71 -12.75 1.86 1.87
C ILE A 71 -13.08 1.61 3.35
N GLU A 72 -14.37 1.61 3.67
CA GLU A 72 -14.88 1.20 4.97
C GLU A 72 -15.31 -0.27 4.88
N LEU A 73 -14.85 -1.09 5.83
CA LEU A 73 -15.06 -2.54 5.79
C LEU A 73 -16.23 -2.99 6.68
N GLY A 74 -16.58 -2.22 7.72
CA GLY A 74 -17.73 -2.51 8.58
C GLY A 74 -17.72 -3.90 9.24
N GLY A 75 -16.54 -4.49 9.45
CA GLY A 75 -16.37 -5.86 9.97
C GLY A 75 -16.19 -6.92 8.89
N GLY A 76 -16.34 -6.57 7.60
CA GLY A 76 -16.14 -7.45 6.46
C GLY A 76 -14.67 -7.82 6.24
N GLN A 77 -14.44 -9.02 5.73
CA GLN A 77 -13.09 -9.54 5.48
C GLN A 77 -12.59 -9.26 4.06
N ALA A 78 -13.48 -9.02 3.10
CA ALA A 78 -13.09 -8.73 1.72
C ALA A 78 -12.59 -7.28 1.60
N VAL A 79 -11.34 -7.13 1.17
CA VAL A 79 -10.72 -5.85 0.80
C VAL A 79 -10.78 -5.74 -0.72
N ASN A 80 -11.69 -4.90 -1.20
CA ASN A 80 -11.92 -4.66 -2.61
C ASN A 80 -11.82 -3.16 -2.88
N PHE A 81 -10.70 -2.74 -3.46
CA PHE A 81 -10.50 -1.37 -3.93
C PHE A 81 -11.06 -1.25 -5.35
N SER A 82 -11.62 -0.10 -5.70
CA SER A 82 -11.97 0.22 -7.09
C SER A 82 -10.72 0.26 -8.00
N THR A 83 -9.55 0.52 -7.40
CA THR A 83 -8.25 0.46 -8.06
C THR A 83 -7.76 -1.00 -8.18
N VAL A 84 -7.59 -1.48 -9.41
CA VAL A 84 -6.98 -2.78 -9.69
C VAL A 84 -5.52 -2.79 -9.24
N LEU A 85 -5.16 -3.76 -8.39
CA LEU A 85 -3.84 -3.86 -7.78
C LEU A 85 -2.86 -4.61 -8.70
N ASN A 86 -1.65 -4.08 -8.81
CA ASN A 86 -0.58 -4.61 -9.63
C ASN A 86 0.77 -4.47 -8.94
N GLY A 87 1.65 -5.45 -9.05
CA GLY A 87 3.01 -5.41 -8.53
C GLY A 87 3.09 -5.07 -7.04
N THR A 88 4.14 -4.34 -6.65
CA THR A 88 4.32 -3.97 -5.24
C THR A 88 3.21 -3.02 -4.80
N THR A 89 2.50 -3.44 -3.74
CA THR A 89 1.31 -2.78 -3.23
C THR A 89 1.48 -2.50 -1.75
N TRP A 90 1.13 -1.28 -1.32
CA TRP A 90 1.15 -0.83 0.07
C TRP A 90 -0.25 -0.46 0.51
N VAL A 91 -0.73 -1.18 1.53
CA VAL A 91 -2.04 -0.95 2.13
C VAL A 91 -1.92 -0.82 3.63
N ALA A 92 -2.91 -0.20 4.25
CA ALA A 92 -3.11 -0.30 5.69
C ALA A 92 -4.54 -0.73 6.01
N ILE A 93 -4.69 -1.55 7.04
CA ILE A 93 -5.98 -2.08 7.48
C ILE A 93 -6.11 -1.81 8.96
N HIS A 94 -7.20 -1.14 9.33
CA HIS A 94 -7.53 -0.89 10.71
C HIS A 94 -8.46 -1.97 11.24
N LYS A 95 -8.06 -2.55 12.37
CA LYS A 95 -8.87 -3.44 13.19
C LYS A 95 -9.32 -2.71 14.45
N GLY A 96 -10.62 -2.62 14.62
CA GLY A 96 -11.24 -2.18 15.86
C GLY A 96 -11.42 -3.32 16.87
N LYS A 97 -11.97 -2.96 18.03
CA LYS A 97 -12.25 -3.87 19.15
C LYS A 97 -13.37 -4.89 18.88
N GLY A 98 -13.94 -4.93 17.67
CA GLY A 98 -14.93 -5.94 17.31
C GLY A 98 -14.31 -7.35 17.21
N GLY A 99 -15.08 -8.37 17.62
CA GLY A 99 -14.69 -9.79 17.55
C GLY A 99 -14.02 -10.37 18.81
N ALA A 100 -13.83 -11.68 18.84
CA ALA A 100 -13.48 -12.49 20.02
C ALA A 100 -12.07 -12.28 20.63
N ALA A 101 -11.32 -11.26 20.20
CA ALA A 101 -9.99 -10.91 20.72
C ALA A 101 -9.72 -9.40 20.51
N GLY A 102 -10.72 -8.57 20.75
CA GLY A 102 -10.77 -7.16 20.33
C GLY A 102 -9.63 -6.29 20.88
N PHE A 103 -8.69 -5.94 20.01
CA PHE A 103 -7.75 -4.84 20.21
C PHE A 103 -7.97 -3.76 19.15
N ASN A 104 -7.41 -2.58 19.36
CA ASN A 104 -7.57 -1.42 18.48
C ASN A 104 -6.23 -1.08 17.84
N GLY A 105 -6.05 -1.38 16.56
CA GLY A 105 -4.76 -1.14 15.91
C GLY A 105 -4.82 -1.13 14.40
N THR A 106 -3.83 -0.46 13.82
CA THR A 106 -3.66 -0.34 12.37
C THR A 106 -2.42 -1.10 11.95
N ALA A 107 -2.57 -2.04 11.02
CA ALA A 107 -1.45 -2.73 10.40
C ALA A 107 -1.21 -2.20 8.99
N PHE A 108 0.06 -2.13 8.61
CA PHE A 108 0.54 -1.72 7.28
C PHE A 108 1.16 -2.94 6.61
N TYR A 109 0.83 -3.16 5.34
CA TYR A 109 1.29 -4.30 4.57
C TYR A 109 1.92 -3.83 3.28
N ARG A 110 3.01 -4.50 2.90
CA ARG A 110 3.59 -4.49 1.57
C ARG A 110 3.55 -5.91 1.04
N PHE A 111 3.05 -6.10 -0.18
CA PHE A 111 3.09 -7.40 -0.87
C PHE A 111 3.13 -7.20 -2.38
N ASP A 112 3.46 -8.26 -3.11
CA ASP A 112 3.28 -8.29 -4.57
C ASP A 112 1.86 -8.76 -4.93
N ALA A 113 1.07 -7.86 -5.49
CA ALA A 113 -0.27 -8.11 -5.99
C ALA A 113 -0.28 -8.84 -7.35
N GLY A 114 0.89 -9.05 -7.98
CA GLY A 114 0.99 -9.67 -9.30
C GLY A 114 0.37 -8.78 -10.38
N THR A 115 -0.51 -9.35 -11.20
CA THR A 115 -1.20 -8.61 -12.27
C THR A 115 -2.70 -8.72 -12.11
N ASN A 116 -3.39 -7.59 -12.14
CA ASN A 116 -4.85 -7.47 -12.09
C ASN A 116 -5.50 -8.13 -10.87
N LEU A 117 -4.92 -7.96 -9.68
CA LEU A 117 -5.56 -8.40 -8.44
C LEU A 117 -6.69 -7.41 -8.09
N ASP A 118 -7.92 -7.93 -8.07
CA ASP A 118 -9.13 -7.16 -7.82
C ASP A 118 -9.44 -7.07 -6.31
N ASN A 119 -9.35 -8.20 -5.60
CA ASN A 119 -9.64 -8.27 -4.18
C ASN A 119 -8.75 -9.29 -3.46
N PHE A 120 -8.64 -9.10 -2.15
CA PHE A 120 -8.01 -10.04 -1.23
C PHE A 120 -8.77 -10.02 0.10
N ASN A 121 -8.52 -10.97 0.99
CA ASN A 121 -9.19 -11.02 2.29
C ASN A 121 -8.24 -10.66 3.43
N PHE A 122 -8.78 -9.97 4.43
CA PHE A 122 -8.21 -9.80 5.75
C PHE A 122 -8.89 -10.75 6.74
N LEU A 123 -8.14 -11.71 7.27
CA LEU A 123 -8.68 -12.86 7.99
C LEU A 123 -8.98 -12.57 9.47
N LEU A 124 -8.59 -11.40 9.97
CA LEU A 124 -8.91 -11.01 11.34
C LEU A 124 -10.29 -10.35 11.43
N ALA A 125 -11.08 -10.79 12.40
CA ALA A 125 -12.39 -10.18 12.68
C ALA A 125 -12.26 -8.72 13.12
N GLY A 126 -13.30 -7.91 12.91
CA GLY A 126 -13.37 -6.54 13.43
C GLY A 126 -12.57 -5.51 12.65
N SER A 127 -12.30 -5.76 11.37
CA SER A 127 -11.86 -4.72 10.42
C SER A 127 -12.86 -3.56 10.41
N SER A 128 -12.38 -2.32 10.32
CA SER A 128 -13.28 -1.18 10.13
C SER A 128 -12.99 -0.42 8.85
N GLY A 129 -11.76 -0.43 8.35
CA GLY A 129 -11.42 0.23 7.10
C GLY A 129 -10.06 -0.22 6.56
N ALA A 130 -9.86 0.06 5.28
CA ALA A 130 -8.61 -0.18 4.57
C ALA A 130 -8.26 1.01 3.69
N VAL A 131 -6.96 1.24 3.52
CA VAL A 131 -6.39 2.32 2.71
C VAL A 131 -5.39 1.72 1.74
N LEU A 132 -5.45 2.17 0.49
CA LEU A 132 -4.42 1.96 -0.52
C LEU A 132 -3.53 3.20 -0.58
N TYR A 133 -2.22 3.03 -0.34
CA TYR A 133 -1.25 4.11 -0.53
C TYR A 133 -0.67 4.08 -1.95
N ALA A 134 -0.26 2.90 -2.42
CA ALA A 134 0.38 2.75 -3.71
C ALA A 134 0.26 1.31 -4.24
N THR A 135 0.21 1.16 -5.57
CA THR A 135 0.28 -0.12 -6.28
C THR A 135 0.93 0.09 -7.66
N GLY A 136 1.82 -0.80 -8.10
CA GLY A 136 2.43 -0.77 -9.44
C GLY A 136 3.54 -1.80 -9.70
N LEU A 137 3.76 -2.13 -10.98
CA LEU A 137 4.71 -3.16 -11.45
C LEU A 137 6.21 -2.83 -11.24
N ASN A 138 6.57 -1.59 -10.91
CA ASN A 138 7.98 -1.14 -10.80
C ASN A 138 8.30 -0.43 -9.48
N GLY A 139 7.58 -0.73 -8.39
CA GLY A 139 7.89 -0.19 -7.06
C GLY A 139 7.65 1.32 -6.86
N GLY A 140 7.18 2.03 -7.88
CA GLY A 140 6.63 3.39 -7.79
C GLY A 140 5.16 3.35 -8.17
N GLY A 141 4.27 3.29 -7.19
CA GLY A 141 2.85 3.08 -7.46
C GLY A 141 2.20 4.24 -8.22
N SER A 142 1.31 3.90 -9.15
CA SER A 142 0.49 4.84 -9.93
C SER A 142 -0.66 5.47 -9.13
N GLY A 143 -0.51 5.59 -7.80
CA GLY A 143 -1.46 6.23 -6.91
C GLY A 143 -1.07 7.68 -6.63
N GLY A 144 -1.44 8.61 -7.51
CA GLY A 144 -1.55 10.04 -7.16
C GLY A 144 -0.27 10.82 -6.83
N GLY A 145 0.92 10.31 -7.10
CA GLY A 145 2.19 11.01 -6.88
C GLY A 145 3.24 10.52 -7.87
N GLY A 146 3.15 11.01 -9.09
CA GLY A 146 4.04 10.58 -10.17
C GLY A 146 5.51 10.71 -9.79
N VAL A 147 6.28 9.67 -10.09
CA VAL A 147 7.60 9.91 -10.65
C VAL A 147 7.34 10.89 -11.80
N PRO A 148 7.92 12.11 -11.83
CA PRO A 148 7.74 12.97 -12.99
C PRO A 148 8.09 12.09 -14.18
N ALA A 149 7.16 11.96 -15.15
CA ALA A 149 7.40 11.15 -16.33
C ALA A 149 8.74 11.63 -16.89
N VAL A 150 9.80 10.86 -16.66
CA VAL A 150 11.14 11.20 -17.13
C VAL A 150 10.97 11.08 -18.63
N PRO A 151 11.02 12.20 -19.39
CA PRO A 151 10.75 12.13 -20.80
C PRO A 151 11.73 11.13 -21.39
N GLU A 152 11.20 10.14 -22.10
CA GLU A 152 12.05 9.15 -22.74
C GLU A 152 13.06 9.87 -23.65
N PRO A 153 14.25 9.31 -23.92
CA PRO A 153 15.28 9.97 -24.74
C PRO A 153 14.74 10.55 -26.06
N GLN A 154 13.68 9.94 -26.59
CA GLN A 154 12.95 10.35 -27.79
C GLN A 154 12.21 11.69 -27.63
N SER A 155 11.66 11.98 -26.45
CA SER A 155 10.97 13.25 -26.15
C SER A 155 11.94 14.42 -26.13
N TYR A 156 13.14 14.23 -25.59
CA TYR A 156 14.23 15.23 -25.68
C TYR A 156 14.68 15.43 -27.13
N ALA A 157 14.75 14.36 -27.91
CA ALA A 157 15.09 14.43 -29.33
C ALA A 157 14.06 15.23 -30.13
N LEU A 158 12.75 15.05 -29.89
CA LEU A 158 11.70 15.81 -30.57
C LEU A 158 11.71 17.30 -30.19
N MET A 159 11.92 17.61 -28.91
CA MET A 159 12.05 19.00 -28.47
C MET A 159 13.27 19.69 -29.10
N ALA A 160 14.42 19.00 -29.10
CA ALA A 160 15.65 19.50 -29.73
C ALA A 160 15.49 19.66 -31.25
N ALA A 161 14.81 18.72 -31.91
CA ALA A 161 14.48 18.81 -33.34
C ALA A 161 13.57 20.00 -33.65
N GLY A 162 12.57 20.26 -32.80
CA GLY A 162 11.69 21.43 -32.93
C GLY A 162 12.46 22.75 -32.81
N LEU A 163 13.35 22.87 -31.82
CA LEU A 163 14.21 24.06 -31.66
C LEU A 163 15.19 24.23 -32.84
N ALA A 164 15.79 23.15 -33.33
CA ALA A 164 16.68 23.18 -34.49
C ALA A 164 15.95 23.65 -35.77
N ALA A 165 14.72 23.18 -35.99
CA ALA A 165 13.90 23.59 -37.12
C ALA A 165 13.56 25.09 -37.06
N LEU A 166 13.17 25.60 -35.88
CA LEU A 166 12.89 27.02 -35.69
C LEU A 166 14.13 27.89 -35.90
N ALA A 167 15.28 27.48 -35.39
CA ALA A 167 16.55 28.18 -35.59
C ALA A 167 16.97 28.22 -37.07
N PHE A 168 16.73 27.13 -37.82
CA PHE A 168 17.02 27.07 -39.25
C PHE A 168 16.16 28.06 -40.05
N ILE A 169 14.85 28.12 -39.77
CA ILE A 169 13.92 29.05 -40.42
C ILE A 169 14.32 30.51 -40.13
N ALA A 170 14.63 30.83 -38.86
CA ALA A 170 15.07 32.16 -38.46
C ALA A 170 16.35 32.60 -39.20
N ARG A 171 17.33 31.69 -39.32
CA ARG A 171 18.60 31.97 -40.01
C ARG A 171 18.43 32.21 -41.50
N ARG A 172 17.46 31.53 -42.14
CA ARG A 172 17.16 31.72 -43.56
C ARG A 172 16.52 33.08 -43.82
N ARG A 173 15.63 33.54 -42.93
CA ARG A 173 14.99 34.87 -43.04
C ARG A 173 15.95 36.02 -42.82
N ALA A 174 16.91 35.87 -41.90
CA ALA A 174 17.91 36.91 -41.62
C ALA A 174 18.94 37.12 -42.74
N ARG A 175 18.97 36.23 -43.75
CA ARG A 175 19.87 36.31 -44.92
C ARG A 175 19.16 36.78 -46.19
N GLN A 176 17.86 37.04 -46.11
CA GLN A 176 17.09 37.71 -47.16
C GLN A 176 16.93 39.17 -46.78
#